data_AF-A0A4Q1FSX0-F1
#
_entry.id   AF-A0A4Q1FSX0-F1
#
_cell.length_a   1.000
_cell.length_b   1.000
_cell.length_c   1.000
_cell.angle_alpha   90.00
_cell.angle_beta   90.00
_cell.angle_gamma   90.00
#
_symmetry.space_group_name_H-M   'P 1'
#
loop_
_entity.id
_entity.type
_entity.pdbx_description
1 polymer ?
#
loop_
_entity_poly.entity_id
_entity_poly.type
_entity_poly.pdbx_seq_one_letter_code
_entity_poly.pdbx_strand_id
1 'polypeptide(L)'
;MKKLVTAFKFMAVLSALTLNSCSDENSEITKQETVQTKLTTADLQKETTSISQTIPGTVQAQLDESQKSLEKYLKSDLQIAGVKVIGQISTQKGIEISKSLITDKDQFIAIGNLMDLSTVKLGRINDLYVGDDLNTAQTGLKEMMTEEIKTGTNVMEVIWSNKNGKFTSLCFYNDSGIIWDNVLGGLIVMDTRGTVENSNAGATAKVASKWYKEWWTASWLWGSKRGEMGYQITIYYTGSSVSNADVNDWANISLGKAKSESKVTKKTGAYGQCQYALGLCTPTGSLSFNASKFSVSFSGLGSNMVSNGVKSLYP
;
A
#
# COMPACT_ATOMS: atom_id res chain seq x y z
N MET A 1 61.18 -70.03 26.29
CA MET A 1 60.41 -69.65 25.08
C MET A 1 59.29 -68.73 25.53
N LYS A 2 58.96 -67.63 24.88
CA LYS A 2 59.62 -66.81 23.84
C LYS A 2 58.64 -65.63 23.73
N LYS A 3 59.16 -64.41 23.89
CA LYS A 3 58.74 -63.18 23.20
C LYS A 3 57.27 -63.12 22.73
N LEU A 4 56.39 -62.43 23.47
CA LEU A 4 55.20 -61.70 22.93
C LEU A 4 54.25 -61.23 24.04
N VAL A 5 54.65 -60.35 24.98
CA VAL A 5 53.63 -59.66 25.82
C VAL A 5 53.99 -58.20 26.17
N THR A 6 55.23 -57.75 26.03
CA THR A 6 55.63 -56.43 26.55
C THR A 6 55.88 -55.37 25.46
N ALA A 7 54.93 -55.20 24.54
CA ALA A 7 55.06 -54.18 23.47
C ALA A 7 53.74 -53.50 23.04
N PHE A 8 52.66 -53.55 23.86
CA PHE A 8 51.37 -52.96 23.48
C PHE A 8 50.69 -52.11 24.57
N LYS A 9 51.46 -51.52 25.49
CA LYS A 9 50.91 -50.63 26.53
C LYS A 9 51.70 -49.34 26.80
N PHE A 10 52.65 -48.97 25.93
CA PHE A 10 53.38 -47.69 26.04
C PHE A 10 53.25 -46.77 24.82
N MET A 11 52.27 -47.03 23.94
CA MET A 11 52.00 -46.22 22.76
C MET A 11 50.52 -45.76 22.74
N ALA A 12 50.07 -45.16 23.84
CA ALA A 12 48.74 -44.53 23.92
C ALA A 12 48.67 -43.32 24.87
N VAL A 13 49.80 -42.86 25.45
CA VAL A 13 49.79 -41.74 26.43
C VAL A 13 50.95 -40.77 26.16
N LEU A 14 51.26 -40.50 24.90
CA LEU A 14 52.21 -39.43 24.52
C LEU A 14 51.97 -38.93 23.09
N SER A 15 50.70 -38.69 22.77
CA SER A 15 50.25 -38.06 21.52
C SER A 15 49.43 -36.80 21.76
N ALA A 16 49.56 -36.22 22.95
CA ALA A 16 49.06 -34.90 23.28
C ALA A 16 50.25 -34.07 23.72
N LEU A 17 50.88 -33.37 22.76
CA LEU A 17 51.46 -32.03 22.88
C LEU A 17 52.45 -31.77 21.73
N THR A 18 52.05 -30.79 20.90
CA THR A 18 52.90 -29.83 20.18
C THR A 18 53.86 -30.34 19.12
N LEU A 19 53.45 -30.25 17.85
CA LEU A 19 54.18 -29.48 16.83
C LEU A 19 53.18 -28.86 15.84
N ASN A 20 53.20 -27.52 15.79
CA ASN A 20 52.54 -26.65 14.83
C ASN A 20 53.07 -26.89 13.41
N SER A 21 52.17 -26.90 12.42
CA SER A 21 52.39 -26.27 11.11
C SER A 21 51.09 -26.25 10.29
N CYS A 22 50.51 -25.05 10.17
CA CYS A 22 49.63 -24.55 9.09
C CYS A 22 48.53 -25.47 8.53
N SER A 23 47.26 -25.15 8.81
CA SER A 23 46.29 -24.52 7.88
C SER A 23 44.85 -24.64 8.42
N ASP A 24 44.12 -23.53 8.29
CA ASP A 24 42.67 -23.33 8.53
C ASP A 24 42.15 -23.33 9.98
N GLU A 25 42.32 -22.17 10.61
CA GLU A 25 41.44 -21.68 11.67
C GLU A 25 40.03 -21.45 11.10
N ASN A 26 39.06 -22.31 11.44
CA ASN A 26 37.66 -21.94 11.34
C ASN A 26 37.08 -21.91 12.75
N SER A 27 36.94 -20.68 13.22
CA SER A 27 36.54 -20.26 14.55
C SER A 27 35.14 -20.75 14.89
N GLU A 28 35.00 -21.25 16.13
CA GLU A 28 33.75 -21.21 16.87
C GLU A 28 33.30 -19.75 17.00
N ILE A 29 32.61 -19.26 15.97
CA ILE A 29 31.83 -18.02 16.07
C ILE A 29 30.63 -18.37 16.94
N THR A 30 30.79 -18.08 18.22
CA THR A 30 29.69 -17.77 19.13
C THR A 30 28.73 -16.88 18.35
N LYS A 31 27.52 -17.38 18.05
CA LYS A 31 26.42 -16.55 17.57
C LYS A 31 26.06 -15.59 18.71
N GLN A 32 26.85 -14.52 18.85
CA GLN A 32 26.33 -13.27 19.33
C GLN A 32 25.25 -12.90 18.32
N GLU A 33 24.00 -13.15 18.67
CA GLU A 33 22.93 -12.27 18.23
C GLU A 33 23.40 -10.87 18.62
N THR A 34 23.96 -10.14 17.66
CA THR A 34 24.05 -8.70 17.75
C THR A 34 22.61 -8.25 17.95
N VAL A 35 22.27 -7.91 19.20
CA VAL A 35 21.06 -7.18 19.54
C VAL A 35 21.21 -5.86 18.81
N GLN A 36 20.78 -5.84 17.54
CA GLN A 36 20.79 -4.65 16.72
C GLN A 36 19.79 -3.73 17.40
N THR A 37 20.30 -2.65 18.01
CA THR A 37 19.47 -1.69 18.74
C THR A 37 18.31 -1.27 17.84
N LYS A 38 17.07 -1.53 18.27
CA LYS A 38 15.87 -1.17 17.51
C LYS A 38 15.92 0.34 17.25
N LEU A 39 15.88 0.74 15.98
CA LEU A 39 15.86 2.14 15.59
C LEU A 39 14.63 2.83 16.18
N THR A 40 14.81 4.07 16.63
CA THR A 40 13.75 4.85 17.29
C THR A 40 13.50 6.19 16.60
N THR A 41 12.37 6.84 16.91
CA THR A 41 12.12 8.23 16.47
C THR A 41 13.19 9.19 16.97
N ALA A 42 13.80 8.93 18.12
CA ALA A 42 14.91 9.73 18.64
C ALA A 42 16.17 9.60 17.76
N ASP A 43 16.40 8.43 17.15
CA ASP A 43 17.48 8.24 16.18
C ASP A 43 17.17 8.96 14.87
N LEU A 44 15.91 8.94 14.42
CA LEU A 44 15.48 9.74 13.27
C LEU A 44 15.70 11.23 13.53
N GLN A 45 15.35 11.73 14.71
CA GLN A 45 15.47 13.15 15.05
C GLN A 45 16.93 13.66 14.95
N LYS A 46 17.92 12.82 15.26
CA LYS A 46 19.36 13.15 15.09
C LYS A 46 19.75 13.35 13.62
N GLU A 47 18.99 12.77 12.69
CA GLU A 47 19.19 12.85 11.24
C GLU A 47 18.25 13.88 10.58
N THR A 48 17.66 14.76 11.39
CA THR A 48 16.81 15.87 10.92
C THR A 48 17.40 17.23 11.26
N THR A 49 17.10 18.23 10.44
CA THR A 49 17.25 19.65 10.80
C THR A 49 16.01 20.12 11.54
N SER A 50 16.22 20.95 12.56
CA SER A 50 15.12 21.59 13.28
C SER A 50 14.42 22.59 12.36
N ILE A 51 13.08 22.51 12.34
CA ILE A 51 12.21 23.41 11.60
C ILE A 51 11.21 24.06 12.56
N SER A 52 10.46 25.04 12.04
CA SER A 52 9.31 25.59 12.76
C SER A 52 8.39 24.48 13.24
N GLN A 53 7.91 24.59 14.47
CA GLN A 53 6.90 23.69 15.02
C GLN A 53 5.51 23.97 14.44
N THR A 54 5.36 25.08 13.71
CA THR A 54 4.13 25.39 12.96
C THR A 54 4.06 24.55 11.69
N ILE A 55 2.98 23.81 11.54
CA ILE A 55 2.69 22.99 10.36
C ILE A 55 2.16 23.88 9.22
N PRO A 56 2.53 23.63 7.95
CA PRO A 56 1.98 24.36 6.81
C PRO A 56 0.45 24.33 6.76
N GLY A 57 -0.19 25.43 6.35
CA GLY A 57 -1.66 25.54 6.32
C GLY A 57 -2.35 24.45 5.51
N THR A 58 -1.76 24.02 4.39
CA THR A 58 -2.25 22.91 3.57
C THR A 58 -2.29 21.59 4.36
N VAL A 59 -1.23 21.30 5.10
CA VAL A 59 -1.11 20.06 5.90
C VAL A 59 -2.08 20.12 7.09
N GLN A 60 -2.20 21.28 7.74
CA GLN A 60 -3.18 21.47 8.82
C GLN A 60 -4.61 21.23 8.32
N ALA A 61 -5.00 21.81 7.19
CA ALA A 61 -6.31 21.60 6.59
C ALA A 61 -6.57 20.11 6.26
N GLN A 62 -5.53 19.38 5.83
CA GLN A 62 -5.63 17.93 5.58
C GLN A 62 -5.79 17.12 6.87
N LEU A 63 -5.10 17.49 7.95
CA LEU A 63 -5.31 16.87 9.27
C LEU A 63 -6.73 17.13 9.79
N ASP A 64 -7.23 18.37 9.67
CA ASP A 64 -8.58 18.75 10.09
C ASP A 64 -9.65 17.99 9.29
N GLU A 65 -9.47 17.85 7.98
CA GLU A 65 -10.40 17.07 7.15
C GLU A 65 -10.33 15.58 7.46
N SER A 66 -9.15 15.06 7.77
CA SER A 66 -8.99 13.69 8.26
C SER A 66 -9.74 13.47 9.57
N GLN A 67 -9.67 14.42 10.52
CA GLN A 67 -10.44 14.37 11.76
C GLN A 67 -11.94 14.30 11.51
N LYS A 68 -12.48 15.15 10.63
CA LYS A 68 -13.91 15.12 10.27
C LYS A 68 -14.32 13.80 9.64
N SER A 69 -13.51 13.25 8.74
CA SER A 69 -13.76 11.95 8.12
C SER A 69 -13.79 10.83 9.17
N LEU A 70 -12.81 10.81 10.06
CA LEU A 70 -12.73 9.82 11.14
C LEU A 70 -13.93 9.94 12.09
N GLU A 71 -14.30 11.15 12.49
CA GLU A 71 -15.46 11.38 13.35
C GLU A 71 -16.77 10.91 12.69
N LYS A 72 -16.94 11.22 11.40
CA LYS A 72 -18.13 10.83 10.62
C LYS A 72 -18.29 9.31 10.52
N TYR A 73 -17.22 8.58 10.24
CA TYR A 73 -17.30 7.15 9.89
C TYR A 73 -16.88 6.22 11.03
N LEU A 74 -15.84 6.56 11.80
CA LEU A 74 -15.29 5.74 12.89
C LEU A 74 -15.64 6.26 14.29
N LYS A 75 -16.11 7.51 14.42
CA LYS A 75 -16.48 8.12 15.71
C LYS A 75 -15.31 8.07 16.71
N SER A 76 -15.50 7.38 17.83
CA SER A 76 -14.48 7.20 18.90
C SER A 76 -13.56 6.01 18.66
N ASP A 77 -13.73 5.25 17.59
CA ASP A 77 -12.95 4.02 17.36
C ASP A 77 -11.53 4.33 16.89
N LEU A 78 -11.33 5.49 16.27
CA LEU A 78 -10.02 6.03 15.91
C LEU A 78 -10.10 7.56 15.79
N GLN A 79 -9.21 8.27 16.49
CA GLN A 79 -9.15 9.73 16.51
C GLN A 79 -7.71 10.24 16.45
N ILE A 80 -7.49 11.38 15.81
CA ILE A 80 -6.23 12.12 15.88
C ILE A 80 -6.25 12.95 17.17
N ALA A 81 -5.42 12.57 18.13
CA ALA A 81 -5.30 13.23 19.44
C ALA A 81 -4.28 14.37 19.45
N GLY A 82 -3.40 14.44 18.46
CA GLY A 82 -2.42 15.52 18.33
C GLY A 82 -1.32 15.20 17.33
N VAL A 83 -0.39 16.13 17.17
CA VAL A 83 0.78 15.98 16.29
C VAL A 83 2.01 16.56 16.98
N LYS A 84 3.19 16.04 16.63
CA LYS A 84 4.48 16.54 17.11
C LYS A 84 5.46 16.60 15.95
N VAL A 85 5.90 17.80 15.59
CA VAL A 85 6.89 17.99 14.53
C VAL A 85 8.25 17.46 14.99
N ILE A 86 8.86 16.59 14.18
CA ILE A 86 10.19 16.03 14.47
C ILE A 86 11.25 16.95 13.87
N GLY A 87 11.12 17.26 12.59
CA GLY A 87 12.16 17.96 11.83
C GLY A 87 12.02 17.76 10.33
N GLN A 88 13.04 18.17 9.59
CA GLN A 88 13.19 17.90 8.16
C GLN A 88 14.35 16.93 7.93
N ILE A 89 14.13 15.84 7.17
CA ILE A 89 15.16 14.83 6.91
C ILE A 89 16.34 15.47 6.17
N SER A 90 17.52 15.42 6.77
CA SER A 90 18.72 16.08 6.22
C SER A 90 19.75 15.11 5.67
N THR A 91 19.64 13.82 5.96
CA THR A 91 20.63 12.82 5.56
C THR A 91 19.99 11.59 4.91
N GLN A 92 20.76 10.88 4.08
CA GLN A 92 20.35 9.57 3.54
C GLN A 92 20.07 8.57 4.66
N LYS A 93 20.84 8.62 5.74
CA LYS A 93 20.62 7.77 6.92
C LYS A 93 19.26 8.05 7.56
N GLY A 94 18.81 9.31 7.60
CA GLY A 94 17.46 9.66 8.05
C GLY A 94 16.36 9.03 7.19
N ILE A 95 16.57 8.94 5.87
CA ILE A 95 15.64 8.22 4.97
C ILE A 95 15.62 6.73 5.30
N GLU A 96 16.78 6.10 5.50
CA GLU A 96 16.84 4.67 5.84
C GLU A 96 16.23 4.36 7.21
N ILE A 97 16.46 5.21 8.22
CA ILE A 97 15.79 5.08 9.52
C ILE A 97 14.27 5.22 9.35
N SER A 98 13.81 6.20 8.55
CA SER A 98 12.38 6.39 8.27
C SER A 98 11.76 5.14 7.64
N LYS A 99 12.43 4.54 6.64
CA LYS A 99 12.00 3.28 6.02
C LYS A 99 11.92 2.14 7.04
N SER A 100 12.95 1.97 7.86
CA SER A 100 12.96 0.95 8.91
C SER A 100 11.83 1.17 9.92
N LEU A 101 11.62 2.42 10.35
CA LEU A 101 10.58 2.74 11.32
C LEU A 101 9.20 2.42 10.78
N ILE A 102 8.82 2.89 9.59
CA ILE A 102 7.44 2.69 9.11
C ILE A 102 7.13 1.27 8.62
N THR A 103 8.16 0.48 8.33
CA THR A 103 8.02 -0.91 7.90
C THR A 103 8.24 -1.92 9.03
N ASP A 104 8.63 -1.43 10.23
CA ASP A 104 8.77 -2.28 11.39
C ASP A 104 7.45 -2.99 11.70
N LYS A 105 7.54 -4.29 11.96
CA LYS A 105 6.37 -5.15 12.11
C LYS A 105 5.46 -4.73 13.26
N ASP A 106 5.98 -4.00 14.25
CA ASP A 106 5.23 -3.52 15.40
C ASP A 106 4.59 -2.15 15.16
N GLN A 107 4.80 -1.51 13.99
CA GLN A 107 4.12 -0.27 13.65
C GLN A 107 2.63 -0.48 13.44
N PHE A 108 1.86 0.53 13.80
CA PHE A 108 0.45 0.57 13.47
C PHE A 108 0.23 0.95 12.00
N ILE A 109 -0.76 0.29 11.40
CA ILE A 109 -1.28 0.57 10.07
C ILE A 109 -2.80 0.46 10.12
N ALA A 110 -3.48 1.28 9.33
CA ALA A 110 -4.90 1.15 9.08
C ALA A 110 -5.14 0.90 7.60
N ILE A 111 -6.19 0.16 7.27
CA ILE A 111 -6.57 -0.14 5.88
C ILE A 111 -8.08 -0.32 5.79
N GLY A 112 -8.63 -0.15 4.60
CA GLY A 112 -10.05 -0.33 4.30
C GLY A 112 -10.75 0.95 3.85
N ASN A 113 -12.02 0.79 3.47
CA ASN A 113 -12.89 1.85 3.01
C ASN A 113 -13.81 2.31 4.15
N LEU A 114 -13.76 3.59 4.52
CA LEU A 114 -14.61 4.15 5.57
C LEU A 114 -16.11 4.16 5.22
N MET A 115 -16.47 4.01 3.95
CA MET A 115 -17.88 3.82 3.54
C MET A 115 -18.33 2.35 3.60
N ASP A 116 -17.42 1.41 3.86
CA ASP A 116 -17.71 0.00 4.15
C ASP A 116 -16.85 -0.46 5.33
N LEU A 117 -17.34 -0.15 6.54
CA LEU A 117 -16.62 -0.37 7.80
C LEU A 117 -16.22 -1.84 8.03
N SER A 118 -16.87 -2.80 7.38
CA SER A 118 -16.52 -4.21 7.47
C SER A 118 -15.13 -4.52 6.89
N THR A 119 -14.65 -3.66 5.99
CA THR A 119 -13.31 -3.75 5.39
C THR A 119 -12.22 -3.10 6.22
N VAL A 120 -12.59 -2.29 7.23
CA VAL A 120 -11.64 -1.49 8.01
C VAL A 120 -10.91 -2.37 9.00
N LYS A 121 -9.58 -2.34 8.95
CA LYS A 121 -8.69 -3.00 9.90
C LYS A 121 -7.67 -2.01 10.43
N LEU A 122 -7.39 -2.08 11.73
CA LEU A 122 -6.38 -1.29 12.42
C LEU A 122 -5.63 -2.22 13.37
N GLY A 123 -4.31 -2.18 13.34
CA GLY A 123 -3.48 -3.02 14.19
C GLY A 123 -2.01 -2.83 13.86
N ARG A 124 -1.15 -3.61 14.51
CA ARG A 124 0.25 -3.67 14.11
C ARG A 124 0.39 -4.41 12.79
N ILE A 125 1.42 -4.11 12.02
CA ILE A 125 1.64 -4.75 10.72
C ILE A 125 1.71 -6.28 10.88
N ASN A 126 2.39 -6.84 11.87
CA ASN A 126 2.41 -8.29 12.10
C ASN A 126 1.10 -8.89 12.60
N ASP A 127 0.23 -8.09 13.23
CA ASP A 127 -1.09 -8.56 13.68
C ASP A 127 -2.05 -8.70 12.48
N LEU A 128 -1.82 -7.89 11.45
CA LEU A 128 -2.66 -7.86 10.25
C LEU A 128 -2.11 -8.75 9.13
N TYR A 129 -0.79 -8.77 8.93
CA TYR A 129 -0.15 -9.49 7.83
C TYR A 129 0.74 -10.62 8.35
N VAL A 130 0.64 -11.80 7.72
CA VAL A 130 1.45 -12.98 8.06
C VAL A 130 2.11 -13.56 6.81
N GLY A 131 3.25 -14.24 6.97
CA GLY A 131 3.96 -14.90 5.88
C GLY A 131 4.28 -13.96 4.71
N ASP A 132 3.91 -14.35 3.50
CA ASP A 132 4.20 -13.60 2.26
C ASP A 132 3.45 -12.27 2.17
N ASP A 133 2.28 -12.15 2.80
CA ASP A 133 1.52 -10.91 2.83
C ASP A 133 2.26 -9.83 3.65
N LEU A 134 2.95 -10.24 4.72
CA LEU A 134 3.78 -9.33 5.53
C LEU A 134 4.97 -8.81 4.70
N ASN A 135 5.66 -9.72 4.00
CA ASN A 135 6.78 -9.36 3.13
C ASN A 135 6.33 -8.42 2.00
N THR A 136 5.15 -8.68 1.42
CA THR A 136 4.55 -7.83 0.38
C THR A 136 4.27 -6.43 0.91
N ALA A 137 3.64 -6.33 2.08
CA ALA A 137 3.32 -5.04 2.69
C ALA A 137 4.58 -4.23 3.02
N GLN A 138 5.58 -4.87 3.64
CA GLN A 138 6.84 -4.21 3.99
C GLN A 138 7.63 -3.79 2.75
N THR A 139 7.66 -4.61 1.70
CA THR A 139 8.32 -4.27 0.43
C THR A 139 7.64 -3.08 -0.22
N GLY A 140 6.31 -3.10 -0.34
CA GLY A 140 5.57 -2.00 -0.95
C GLY A 140 5.68 -0.67 -0.20
N LEU A 141 5.74 -0.70 1.14
CA LEU A 141 6.04 0.49 1.94
C LEU A 141 7.47 1.01 1.68
N LYS A 142 8.46 0.11 1.55
CA LYS A 142 9.85 0.50 1.24
C LYS A 142 9.97 1.11 -0.17
N GLU A 143 9.28 0.55 -1.15
CA GLU A 143 9.21 1.07 -2.52
C GLU A 143 8.63 2.49 -2.52
N MET A 144 7.45 2.68 -1.93
CA MET A 144 6.81 3.99 -1.81
C MET A 144 7.72 5.02 -1.13
N MET A 145 8.35 4.65 -0.01
CA MET A 145 9.30 5.55 0.68
C MET A 145 10.48 5.94 -0.20
N THR A 146 10.96 5.03 -1.04
CA THR A 146 12.11 5.28 -1.92
C THR A 146 11.75 6.24 -3.05
N GLU A 147 10.51 6.18 -3.54
CA GLU A 147 10.02 7.04 -4.62
C GLU A 147 9.68 8.44 -4.12
N GLU A 148 8.97 8.52 -2.98
CA GLU A 148 8.32 9.74 -2.52
C GLU A 148 9.13 10.52 -1.46
N ILE A 149 9.93 9.84 -0.63
CA ILE A 149 10.61 10.48 0.50
C ILE A 149 12.08 10.73 0.17
N LYS A 150 12.46 12.00 0.23
CA LYS A 150 13.81 12.50 -0.09
C LYS A 150 14.33 13.38 1.03
N THR A 151 15.62 13.72 0.98
CA THR A 151 16.15 14.81 1.83
C THR A 151 15.34 16.08 1.57
N GLY A 152 15.10 16.87 2.62
CA GLY A 152 14.19 18.01 2.59
C GLY A 152 12.72 17.67 2.89
N THR A 153 12.37 16.39 3.05
CA THR A 153 11.00 16.00 3.46
C THR A 153 10.81 16.25 4.96
N ASN A 154 9.69 16.88 5.34
CA ASN A 154 9.36 17.12 6.73
C ASN A 154 8.70 15.88 7.35
N VAL A 155 8.90 15.68 8.65
CA VAL A 155 8.36 14.54 9.39
C VAL A 155 7.74 15.00 10.71
N MET A 156 6.58 14.44 11.02
CA MET A 156 5.92 14.59 12.32
C MET A 156 5.42 13.23 12.83
N GLU A 157 5.25 13.12 14.14
CA GLU A 157 4.48 12.05 14.75
C GLU A 157 3.00 12.47 14.78
N VAL A 158 2.12 11.62 14.27
CA VAL A 158 0.67 11.75 14.51
C VAL A 158 0.34 10.89 15.71
N ILE A 159 -0.32 11.49 16.70
CA ILE A 159 -0.74 10.83 17.94
C ILE A 159 -2.18 10.40 17.75
N TRP A 160 -2.42 9.11 17.87
CA TRP A 160 -3.73 8.50 17.72
C TRP A 160 -4.30 8.08 19.06
N SER A 161 -5.62 8.10 19.15
CA SER A 161 -6.39 7.52 20.24
C SER A 161 -7.41 6.53 19.68
N ASN A 162 -7.49 5.36 20.26
CA ASN A 162 -8.53 4.37 20.00
C ASN A 162 -9.00 3.73 21.31
N LYS A 163 -9.92 2.76 21.21
CA LYS A 163 -10.43 2.00 22.37
C LYS A 163 -9.35 1.29 23.20
N ASN A 164 -8.19 1.00 22.60
CA ASN A 164 -7.09 0.25 23.21
C ASN A 164 -5.97 1.18 23.75
N GLY A 165 -6.13 2.50 23.64
CA GLY A 165 -5.18 3.48 24.16
C GLY A 165 -4.63 4.40 23.06
N LYS A 166 -3.41 4.90 23.30
CA LYS A 166 -2.72 5.81 22.39
C LYS A 166 -1.56 5.12 21.68
N PHE A 167 -1.34 5.48 20.44
CA PHE A 167 -0.18 5.06 19.65
C PHE A 167 0.25 6.20 18.72
N THR A 168 1.41 6.07 18.10
CA THR A 168 1.92 7.04 17.13
C THR A 168 2.21 6.40 15.78
N SER A 169 2.16 7.22 14.74
CA SER A 169 2.66 6.89 13.41
C SER A 169 3.50 8.06 12.88
N LEU A 170 4.39 7.77 11.92
CA LEU A 170 5.15 8.80 11.24
C LEU A 170 4.39 9.30 10.02
N CYS A 171 4.22 10.62 9.95
CA CYS A 171 3.66 11.31 8.80
C CYS A 171 4.75 12.14 8.11
N PHE A 172 4.94 11.86 6.83
CA PHE A 172 5.82 12.62 5.95
C PHE A 172 5.02 13.66 5.18
N TYR A 173 5.54 14.88 5.08
CA TYR A 173 4.84 15.99 4.45
C TYR A 173 5.79 17.02 3.86
N ASN A 174 5.25 17.88 3.01
CA ASN A 174 5.89 19.08 2.49
C ASN A 174 4.87 20.24 2.45
N ASP A 175 5.22 21.36 1.84
CA ASP A 175 4.34 22.54 1.76
C ASP A 175 3.07 22.29 0.92
N SER A 176 3.12 21.33 0.00
CA SER A 176 2.00 20.91 -0.84
C SER A 176 1.04 19.96 -0.13
N GLY A 177 1.44 19.36 0.99
CA GLY A 177 0.58 18.49 1.79
C GLY A 177 1.28 17.25 2.37
N ILE A 178 0.44 16.37 2.93
CA ILE A 178 0.79 15.04 3.41
C ILE A 178 1.17 14.16 2.23
N ILE A 179 2.31 13.48 2.37
CA ILE A 179 2.81 12.51 1.39
C ILE A 179 2.36 11.11 1.81
N TRP A 180 2.67 10.72 3.05
CA TRP A 180 2.29 9.40 3.56
C TRP A 180 2.29 9.34 5.08
N ASP A 181 1.35 8.56 5.61
CA ASP A 181 1.29 8.05 6.97
C ASP A 181 0.56 6.70 6.91
N ASN A 182 1.02 5.71 7.67
CA ASN A 182 0.47 4.34 7.61
C ASN A 182 -1.03 4.25 7.99
N VAL A 183 -1.56 5.23 8.71
CA VAL A 183 -2.98 5.31 9.05
C VAL A 183 -3.71 6.23 8.07
N LEU A 184 -3.22 7.46 7.86
CA LEU A 184 -3.90 8.43 6.98
C LEU A 184 -3.92 7.99 5.52
N GLY A 185 -2.78 7.51 5.00
CA GLY A 185 -2.65 6.95 3.65
C GLY A 185 -3.12 5.50 3.56
N GLY A 186 -3.33 4.87 4.70
CA GLY A 186 -3.84 3.52 4.80
C GLY A 186 -5.32 3.41 4.49
N LEU A 187 -6.14 4.36 4.96
CA LEU A 187 -7.61 4.37 4.80
C LEU A 187 -8.08 5.20 3.60
N ILE A 188 -9.25 4.87 3.05
CA ILE A 188 -9.90 5.65 1.99
C ILE A 188 -11.37 5.93 2.27
N VAL A 189 -11.91 6.92 1.56
CA VAL A 189 -13.34 7.18 1.46
C VAL A 189 -13.77 6.98 0.01
N MET A 190 -14.70 6.06 -0.22
CA MET A 190 -15.13 5.74 -1.58
C MET A 190 -16.52 5.10 -1.60
N ASP A 191 -17.40 5.61 -2.45
CA ASP A 191 -18.71 5.00 -2.67
C ASP A 191 -18.59 3.77 -3.56
N THR A 192 -18.95 2.59 -3.06
CA THR A 192 -18.86 1.33 -3.82
C THR A 192 -19.87 1.25 -4.97
N ARG A 193 -20.89 2.11 -4.99
CA ARG A 193 -21.92 2.15 -6.05
C ARG A 193 -21.42 2.81 -7.33
N GLY A 194 -20.37 3.62 -7.27
CA GLY A 194 -19.85 4.35 -8.41
C GLY A 194 -20.75 5.50 -8.87
N THR A 195 -20.28 6.23 -9.87
CA THR A 195 -20.99 7.31 -10.55
C THR A 195 -21.30 6.87 -11.97
N VAL A 196 -22.50 7.18 -12.45
CA VAL A 196 -22.97 6.81 -13.78
C VAL A 196 -23.30 8.05 -14.58
N GLU A 197 -22.91 8.05 -15.85
CA GLU A 197 -23.25 9.07 -16.84
C GLU A 197 -23.69 8.38 -18.14
N ASN A 198 -24.67 8.96 -18.82
CA ASN A 198 -25.19 8.45 -20.08
C ASN A 198 -25.20 9.57 -21.12
N SER A 199 -25.03 9.22 -22.39
CA SER A 199 -25.28 10.15 -23.48
C SER A 199 -26.72 10.67 -23.45
N ASN A 200 -26.92 11.98 -23.56
CA ASN A 200 -28.24 12.57 -23.74
C ASN A 200 -28.86 12.10 -25.06
N ALA A 201 -30.13 11.67 -25.01
CA ALA A 201 -30.89 11.23 -26.17
C ALA A 201 -31.23 12.44 -27.06
N GLY A 202 -30.37 12.74 -28.02
CA GLY A 202 -30.62 13.84 -28.96
C GLY A 202 -29.74 13.77 -30.19
N ALA A 203 -30.10 12.93 -31.17
CA ALA A 203 -29.61 13.08 -32.54
C ALA A 203 -30.54 12.41 -33.56
N THR A 204 -31.28 13.23 -34.31
CA THR A 204 -31.98 12.91 -35.55
C THR A 204 -30.99 12.74 -36.73
N ALA A 205 -30.01 11.84 -36.59
CA ALA A 205 -29.02 11.54 -37.62
C ALA A 205 -29.16 10.09 -38.13
N LYS A 206 -28.79 9.85 -39.41
CA LYS A 206 -28.86 8.50 -40.04
C LYS A 206 -27.95 7.47 -39.36
N VAL A 207 -26.90 7.92 -38.67
CA VAL A 207 -26.04 7.13 -37.79
C VAL A 207 -25.94 7.91 -36.48
N ALA A 208 -26.32 7.29 -35.38
CA ALA A 208 -26.27 7.89 -34.05
C ALA A 208 -25.47 7.00 -33.11
N SER A 209 -24.99 7.58 -32.02
CA SER A 209 -24.27 6.85 -30.98
C SER A 209 -24.91 7.06 -29.63
N LYS A 210 -24.72 6.07 -28.76
CA LYS A 210 -25.13 6.10 -27.36
C LYS A 210 -23.99 5.55 -26.53
N TRP A 211 -23.73 6.16 -25.39
CA TRP A 211 -22.70 5.69 -24.49
C TRP A 211 -23.19 5.64 -23.06
N TYR A 212 -22.60 4.72 -22.31
CA TYR A 212 -22.77 4.52 -20.88
C TYR A 212 -21.38 4.56 -20.25
N LYS A 213 -21.22 5.39 -19.24
CA LYS A 213 -19.98 5.56 -18.49
C LYS A 213 -20.24 5.30 -17.01
N GLU A 214 -19.37 4.51 -16.39
CA GLU A 214 -19.41 4.24 -14.96
C GLU A 214 -18.01 4.27 -14.37
N TRP A 215 -17.84 4.95 -13.24
CA TRP A 215 -16.55 5.15 -12.60
C TRP A 215 -16.65 5.29 -11.09
N TRP A 216 -15.52 5.07 -10.43
CA TRP A 216 -15.40 5.17 -8.99
C TRP A 216 -14.19 6.03 -8.64
N THR A 217 -14.40 6.94 -7.69
CA THR A 217 -13.35 7.84 -7.21
C THR A 217 -13.06 7.50 -5.76
N ALA A 218 -11.80 7.15 -5.48
CA ALA A 218 -11.31 7.01 -4.12
C ALA A 218 -10.70 8.35 -3.66
N SER A 219 -11.05 8.76 -2.45
CA SER A 219 -10.43 9.90 -1.77
C SER A 219 -9.59 9.44 -0.59
N TRP A 220 -8.54 10.19 -0.30
CA TRP A 220 -7.83 10.09 0.96
C TRP A 220 -8.74 10.49 2.13
N LEU A 221 -8.33 10.18 3.37
CA LEU A 221 -9.04 10.65 4.56
C LEU A 221 -9.21 12.17 4.60
N TRP A 222 -8.22 12.90 4.07
CA TRP A 222 -8.22 14.35 3.96
C TRP A 222 -8.96 14.88 2.71
N GLY A 223 -9.76 14.04 2.04
CA GLY A 223 -10.73 14.45 1.03
C GLY A 223 -10.19 14.63 -0.39
N SER A 224 -8.89 14.85 -0.59
CA SER A 224 -8.34 14.97 -1.94
C SER A 224 -8.45 13.64 -2.71
N LYS A 225 -8.58 13.73 -4.04
CA LYS A 225 -8.69 12.57 -4.91
C LYS A 225 -7.40 11.74 -4.82
N ARG A 226 -7.56 10.49 -4.42
CA ARG A 226 -6.49 9.49 -4.38
C ARG A 226 -6.35 8.78 -5.72
N GLY A 227 -7.47 8.43 -6.35
CA GLY A 227 -7.47 7.70 -7.60
C GLY A 227 -8.85 7.56 -8.17
N GLU A 228 -8.92 7.09 -9.41
CA GLU A 228 -10.17 6.78 -10.09
C GLU A 228 -9.99 5.64 -11.06
N MET A 229 -11.01 4.82 -11.17
CA MET A 229 -11.11 3.79 -12.20
C MET A 229 -12.51 3.80 -12.81
N GLY A 230 -12.63 3.43 -14.07
CA GLY A 230 -13.90 3.40 -14.76
C GLY A 230 -13.85 2.78 -16.13
N TYR A 231 -15.01 2.67 -16.74
CA TYR A 231 -15.16 2.25 -18.12
C TYR A 231 -16.27 3.02 -18.82
N GLN A 232 -16.19 3.07 -20.14
CA GLN A 232 -17.21 3.63 -21.01
C GLN A 232 -17.44 2.69 -22.18
N ILE A 233 -18.68 2.23 -22.35
CA ILE A 233 -19.11 1.53 -23.56
C ILE A 233 -19.86 2.50 -24.46
N THR A 234 -19.53 2.48 -25.74
CA THR A 234 -20.20 3.27 -26.78
C THR A 234 -20.74 2.31 -27.83
N ILE A 235 -22.02 2.46 -28.19
CA ILE A 235 -22.61 1.77 -29.34
C ILE A 235 -22.89 2.79 -30.44
N TYR A 236 -22.74 2.35 -31.68
CA TYR A 236 -23.16 3.07 -32.87
C TYR A 236 -24.32 2.30 -33.48
N TYR A 237 -25.35 3.01 -33.94
CA TYR A 237 -26.54 2.40 -34.49
C TYR A 237 -27.04 3.14 -35.72
N THR A 238 -27.62 2.37 -36.62
CA THR A 238 -28.28 2.84 -37.84
C THR A 238 -29.73 2.36 -37.77
N GLY A 239 -30.67 3.30 -37.63
CA GLY A 239 -32.06 2.96 -37.32
C GLY A 239 -32.17 2.33 -35.92
N SER A 240 -32.77 1.14 -35.81
CA SER A 240 -32.86 0.38 -34.55
C SER A 240 -31.75 -0.66 -34.38
N SER A 241 -30.79 -0.72 -35.31
CA SER A 241 -29.77 -1.76 -35.34
C SER A 241 -28.39 -1.23 -34.93
N VAL A 242 -27.76 -1.85 -33.93
CA VAL A 242 -26.37 -1.57 -33.56
C VAL A 242 -25.45 -2.06 -34.68
N SER A 243 -24.67 -1.13 -35.23
CA SER A 243 -23.69 -1.36 -36.30
C SER A 243 -22.29 -1.60 -35.77
N ASN A 244 -21.94 -1.00 -34.63
CA ASN A 244 -20.66 -1.22 -33.96
C ASN A 244 -20.74 -0.96 -32.45
N ALA A 245 -19.75 -1.45 -31.70
CA ALA A 245 -19.57 -1.14 -30.29
C ALA A 245 -18.07 -0.99 -29.97
N ASP A 246 -17.75 0.00 -29.14
CA ASP A 246 -16.42 0.29 -28.63
C ASP A 246 -16.46 0.33 -27.09
N VAL A 247 -15.32 0.08 -26.45
CA VAL A 247 -15.16 0.24 -25.00
C VAL A 247 -13.82 0.89 -24.70
N ASN A 248 -13.83 1.82 -23.74
CA ASN A 248 -12.64 2.43 -23.15
C ASN A 248 -12.65 2.14 -21.64
N ASP A 249 -11.49 1.93 -21.07
CA ASP A 249 -11.29 1.79 -19.63
C ASP A 249 -10.16 2.68 -19.15
N TRP A 250 -10.16 3.00 -17.86
CA TRP A 250 -9.07 3.71 -17.21
C TRP A 250 -8.96 3.32 -15.74
N ALA A 251 -7.73 3.39 -15.23
CA ALA A 251 -7.45 3.40 -13.80
C ALA A 251 -6.20 4.25 -13.55
N ASN A 252 -6.27 5.13 -12.56
CA ASN A 252 -5.15 5.95 -12.10
C ASN A 252 -5.20 6.09 -10.58
N ILE A 253 -4.02 6.19 -9.97
CA ILE A 253 -3.87 6.42 -8.55
C ILE A 253 -2.65 7.30 -8.32
N SER A 254 -2.72 8.20 -7.34
CA SER A 254 -1.59 9.06 -6.98
C SER A 254 -0.48 8.28 -6.31
N LEU A 255 -0.82 7.20 -5.58
CA LEU A 255 0.13 6.40 -4.82
C LEU A 255 -0.40 4.97 -4.61
N GLY A 256 0.38 3.98 -5.05
CA GLY A 256 0.02 2.57 -5.07
C GLY A 256 -0.06 1.99 -6.50
N LYS A 257 -0.96 1.03 -6.72
CA LYS A 257 -1.07 0.32 -8.01
C LYS A 257 -2.48 0.47 -8.57
N ALA A 258 -2.59 0.73 -9.87
CA ALA A 258 -3.84 0.82 -10.61
C ALA A 258 -3.76 -0.04 -11.88
N LYS A 259 -4.83 -0.78 -12.20
CA LYS A 259 -4.98 -1.51 -13.46
C LYS A 259 -6.42 -1.45 -13.94
N SER A 260 -6.58 -1.43 -15.25
CA SER A 260 -7.87 -1.54 -15.92
C SER A 260 -7.70 -2.39 -17.18
N GLU A 261 -8.73 -3.17 -17.50
CA GLU A 261 -8.83 -3.85 -18.78
C GLU A 261 -10.29 -4.04 -19.15
N SER A 262 -10.59 -3.87 -20.44
CA SER A 262 -11.93 -4.07 -20.98
C SER A 262 -11.90 -4.65 -22.38
N LYS A 263 -13.01 -5.26 -22.79
CA LYS A 263 -13.17 -5.83 -24.12
C LYS A 263 -14.64 -5.87 -24.54
N VAL A 264 -14.90 -5.58 -25.81
CA VAL A 264 -16.22 -5.82 -26.42
C VAL A 264 -16.44 -7.32 -26.59
N THR A 265 -17.52 -7.84 -26.01
CA THR A 265 -17.91 -9.25 -26.09
C THR A 265 -19.01 -9.50 -27.12
N LYS A 266 -19.87 -8.50 -27.39
CA LYS A 266 -20.91 -8.59 -28.42
C LYS A 266 -21.12 -7.25 -29.12
N LYS A 267 -21.41 -7.35 -30.42
CA LYS A 267 -21.85 -6.25 -31.29
C LYS A 267 -22.91 -6.78 -32.25
N THR A 268 -24.09 -7.07 -31.69
CA THR A 268 -25.20 -7.64 -32.45
C THR A 268 -26.15 -6.51 -32.85
N GLY A 269 -26.95 -6.67 -33.90
CA GLY A 269 -27.94 -5.66 -34.29
C GLY A 269 -28.85 -5.19 -33.15
N ALA A 270 -29.04 -5.95 -32.08
CA ALA A 270 -29.87 -5.53 -30.94
C ALA A 270 -29.14 -4.73 -29.85
N TYR A 271 -27.85 -4.98 -29.62
CA TYR A 271 -27.08 -4.36 -28.52
C TYR A 271 -25.57 -4.55 -28.67
N GLY A 272 -24.82 -3.65 -28.04
CA GLY A 272 -23.39 -3.81 -27.75
C GLY A 272 -23.19 -4.32 -26.32
N GLN A 273 -22.13 -5.09 -26.11
CA GLN A 273 -21.77 -5.59 -24.79
C GLN A 273 -20.27 -5.55 -24.58
N CYS A 274 -19.84 -5.12 -23.40
CA CYS A 274 -18.45 -5.22 -22.97
C CYS A 274 -18.32 -6.00 -21.66
N GLN A 275 -17.13 -6.53 -21.45
CA GLN A 275 -16.65 -7.02 -20.17
C GLN A 275 -15.53 -6.09 -19.70
N TYR A 276 -15.49 -5.82 -18.40
CA TYR A 276 -14.50 -4.93 -17.80
C TYR A 276 -13.99 -5.51 -16.48
N ALA A 277 -12.79 -5.11 -16.11
CA ALA A 277 -12.21 -5.42 -14.81
C ALA A 277 -11.21 -4.33 -14.42
N LEU A 278 -11.46 -3.72 -13.26
CA LEU A 278 -10.84 -2.48 -12.78
C LEU A 278 -10.31 -2.72 -11.36
N GLY A 279 -9.14 -2.17 -11.05
CA GLY A 279 -8.48 -2.39 -9.77
C GLY A 279 -7.64 -1.21 -9.29
N LEU A 280 -7.79 -0.83 -8.02
CA LEU A 280 -6.92 0.10 -7.29
C LEU A 280 -6.41 -0.56 -6.00
N CYS A 281 -5.14 -0.31 -5.63
CA CYS A 281 -4.48 -0.92 -4.48
C CYS A 281 -3.56 0.07 -3.76
N THR A 282 -3.49 0.03 -2.42
CA THR A 282 -2.42 0.68 -1.64
C THR A 282 -1.05 0.08 -1.95
N PRO A 283 0.05 0.79 -1.64
CA PRO A 283 1.40 0.21 -1.72
C PRO A 283 1.55 -1.07 -0.91
N THR A 284 0.79 -1.21 0.18
CA THR A 284 0.84 -2.38 1.07
C THR A 284 0.21 -3.66 0.49
N GLY A 285 -0.46 -3.56 -0.67
CA GLY A 285 -1.03 -4.70 -1.36
C GLY A 285 -0.44 -4.91 -2.75
N SER A 286 -0.78 -6.04 -3.36
CA SER A 286 -0.43 -6.36 -4.73
C SER A 286 -1.69 -6.47 -5.60
N LEU A 287 -1.55 -6.16 -6.89
CA LEU A 287 -2.63 -6.18 -7.86
C LEU A 287 -2.27 -7.10 -9.03
N SER A 288 -2.91 -8.27 -9.09
CA SER A 288 -2.76 -9.23 -10.19
C SER A 288 -4.02 -9.27 -11.06
N PHE A 289 -3.81 -9.46 -12.35
CA PHE A 289 -4.87 -9.44 -13.35
C PHE A 289 -4.85 -10.72 -14.17
N ASN A 290 -6.03 -11.34 -14.33
CA ASN A 290 -6.22 -12.44 -15.26
C ASN A 290 -7.07 -11.95 -16.44
N ALA A 291 -6.40 -11.61 -17.54
CA ALA A 291 -7.03 -11.13 -18.77
C ALA A 291 -7.95 -12.14 -19.43
N SER A 292 -7.64 -13.43 -19.35
CA SER A 292 -8.50 -14.47 -19.93
C SER A 292 -9.83 -14.61 -19.18
N LYS A 293 -9.87 -14.26 -17.89
CA LYS A 293 -11.06 -14.37 -17.03
C LYS A 293 -11.68 -13.01 -16.69
N PHE A 294 -11.06 -11.89 -17.08
CA PHE A 294 -11.42 -10.53 -16.66
C PHE A 294 -11.69 -10.47 -15.15
N SER A 295 -10.75 -11.01 -14.38
CA SER A 295 -10.81 -11.04 -12.93
C SER A 295 -9.58 -10.37 -12.34
N VAL A 296 -9.81 -9.54 -11.33
CA VAL A 296 -8.76 -8.91 -10.53
C VAL A 296 -8.62 -9.69 -9.22
N SER A 297 -7.38 -9.96 -8.81
CA SER A 297 -7.09 -10.55 -7.51
C SER A 297 -6.04 -9.72 -6.78
N PHE A 298 -6.20 -9.63 -5.46
CA PHE A 298 -5.22 -9.00 -4.59
C PHE A 298 -4.46 -10.05 -3.77
N SER A 299 -3.20 -9.77 -3.48
CA SER A 299 -2.52 -10.35 -2.32
C SER A 299 -2.13 -9.25 -1.34
N GLY A 300 -2.03 -9.58 -0.06
CA GLY A 300 -1.92 -8.62 1.02
C GLY A 300 -3.24 -7.97 1.42
N LEU A 301 -3.27 -7.44 2.64
CA LEU A 301 -4.32 -6.55 3.08
C LEU A 301 -4.03 -5.12 2.59
N GLY A 302 -5.04 -4.39 2.10
CA GLY A 302 -4.84 -3.04 1.58
C GLY A 302 -6.17 -2.33 1.41
N SER A 303 -6.15 -1.00 1.25
CA SER A 303 -7.33 -0.28 0.78
C SER A 303 -7.48 -0.53 -0.71
N ASN A 304 -8.15 -1.63 -1.00
CA ASN A 304 -8.27 -2.24 -2.31
C ASN A 304 -9.65 -1.96 -2.88
N MET A 305 -9.70 -1.72 -4.18
CA MET A 305 -10.95 -1.55 -4.91
C MET A 305 -10.96 -2.46 -6.13
N VAL A 306 -12.02 -3.25 -6.30
CA VAL A 306 -12.28 -3.99 -7.53
C VAL A 306 -13.69 -3.75 -8.02
N SER A 307 -13.81 -3.57 -9.34
CA SER A 307 -15.08 -3.65 -10.05
C SER A 307 -14.85 -4.41 -11.34
N ASN A 308 -15.54 -5.52 -11.52
CA ASN A 308 -15.49 -6.31 -12.74
C ASN A 308 -16.87 -6.85 -13.07
N GLY A 309 -17.17 -6.98 -14.36
CA GLY A 309 -18.52 -7.33 -14.77
C GLY A 309 -18.74 -7.26 -16.27
N VAL A 310 -20.01 -7.38 -16.66
CA VAL A 310 -20.46 -7.31 -18.04
C VAL A 310 -21.52 -6.23 -18.16
N LYS A 311 -21.37 -5.32 -19.12
CA LYS A 311 -22.35 -4.27 -19.42
C LYS A 311 -22.92 -4.46 -20.81
N SER A 312 -24.25 -4.54 -20.89
CA SER A 312 -24.98 -4.48 -22.17
C SER A 312 -25.57 -3.08 -22.35
N LEU A 313 -25.45 -2.54 -23.56
CA LEU A 313 -26.00 -1.25 -23.96
C LEU A 313 -26.85 -1.43 -25.21
N TYR A 314 -28.12 -1.04 -25.11
CA TYR A 314 -29.10 -1.07 -26.18
C TYR A 314 -29.21 0.33 -26.82
N PRO A 315 -29.59 0.43 -28.10
CA PRO A 315 -29.87 1.69 -28.79
C PRO A 315 -30.68 2.69 -27.95
#